data_AF-A0A502C1H3-F1
#
_entry.id   AF-A0A502C1H3-F1
#
_cell.length_a   1.000
_cell.length_b   1.000
_cell.length_c   1.000
_cell.angle_alpha   90.00
_cell.angle_beta   90.00
_cell.angle_gamma   90.00
#
_symmetry.space_group_name_H-M   'P 1'
#
loop_
_entity.id
_entity.type
_entity.pdbx_description
1 polymer ?
#
loop_
_entity_poly.entity_id
_entity_poly.type
_entity_poly.pdbx_seq_one_letter_code
_entity_poly.pdbx_strand_id
1 'polypeptide(L)'
;MSRFPYRQYQRHLMLAMTVYVGCMLLVWPMARTVDTLPLKLLLTLAPVVPMLYVIGLMARRIRDSDELEQRTHLVALGVATVVVGALSLVGGFLASAQVVPLDGSILIWVFPLMMFCYGATRWWVARRYGATLSCNDESGVPTYLRFLLMAIVLAAIAVGCWRSLDDASRGLLCGMSGGFAVLAMMLGISRRRARRQPAGEGQ
;
A
#
# COMPACT_ATOMS: atom_id res chain seq x y z
N MET A 1 22.61 17.98 7.87
CA MET A 1 21.44 17.07 8.02
C MET A 1 21.62 15.92 7.05
N SER A 2 21.80 14.69 7.53
CA SER A 2 22.03 13.53 6.65
C SER A 2 20.73 13.21 5.89
N ARG A 3 20.74 13.35 4.56
CA ARG A 3 19.61 12.90 3.72
C ARG A 3 19.33 11.43 4.05
N PHE A 4 18.10 11.11 4.46
CA PHE A 4 17.70 9.72 4.64
C PHE A 4 17.93 8.97 3.32
N PRO A 5 18.79 7.94 3.29
CA PRO A 5 19.05 7.19 2.08
C PRO A 5 17.74 6.60 1.58
N TYR A 6 17.40 6.83 0.31
CA TYR A 6 16.17 6.34 -0.32
C TYR A 6 15.96 4.82 -0.10
N ARG A 7 17.05 4.05 -0.14
CA ARG A 7 17.09 2.62 0.17
C ARG A 7 16.59 2.30 1.58
N GLN A 8 16.99 3.09 2.56
CA GLN A 8 16.65 2.88 3.96
C GLN A 8 15.17 3.21 4.20
N TYR A 9 14.68 4.34 3.67
CA TYR A 9 13.25 4.67 3.71
C TYR A 9 12.40 3.55 3.10
N GLN A 10 12.79 3.03 1.92
CA GLN A 10 12.07 1.95 1.27
C GLN A 10 12.06 0.65 2.07
N ARG A 11 13.18 0.27 2.69
CA ARG A 11 13.24 -0.92 3.56
C ARG A 11 12.30 -0.79 4.76
N HIS A 12 12.30 0.36 5.43
CA HIS A 12 11.42 0.59 6.57
C HIS A 12 9.95 0.63 6.16
N LEU A 13 9.63 1.24 5.01
CA LEU A 13 8.28 1.25 4.46
C LEU A 13 7.81 -0.17 4.11
N MET A 14 8.66 -0.99 3.46
CA MET A 14 8.33 -2.38 3.14
C MET A 14 8.15 -3.22 4.40
N LEU A 15 9.04 -3.11 5.38
CA LEU A 15 8.90 -3.80 6.66
C LEU A 15 7.60 -3.41 7.35
N ALA A 16 7.27 -2.12 7.41
CA ALA A 16 6.05 -1.65 8.04
C ALA A 16 4.79 -2.12 7.31
N MET A 17 4.80 -2.17 5.97
CA MET A 17 3.68 -2.70 5.18
C MET A 17 3.50 -4.20 5.37
N THR A 18 4.60 -4.97 5.41
CA THR A 18 4.57 -6.40 5.73
C THR A 18 3.99 -6.65 7.12
N VAL A 19 4.43 -5.87 8.12
CA VAL A 19 3.90 -5.94 9.49
C VAL A 19 2.42 -5.55 9.52
N TYR A 20 2.03 -4.48 8.84
CA TYR A 20 0.62 -4.03 8.77
C TYR A 20 -0.28 -5.11 8.18
N VAL A 21 0.07 -5.67 7.02
CA VAL A 21 -0.71 -6.73 6.36
C VAL A 21 -0.72 -8.00 7.23
N GLY A 22 0.42 -8.39 7.80
CA GLY A 22 0.51 -9.52 8.72
C GLY A 22 -0.39 -9.34 9.94
N CYS A 23 -0.34 -8.17 10.57
CA CYS A 23 -1.26 -7.81 11.65
C CYS A 23 -2.70 -7.90 11.19
N MET A 24 -3.08 -7.28 10.08
CA MET A 24 -4.47 -7.30 9.60
C MET A 24 -4.99 -8.74 9.39
N LEU A 25 -4.15 -9.64 8.87
CA LEU A 25 -4.52 -11.02 8.59
C LEU A 25 -4.53 -11.94 9.84
N LEU A 26 -3.65 -11.68 10.81
CA LEU A 26 -3.55 -12.47 12.05
C LEU A 26 -4.53 -11.98 13.13
N VAL A 27 -4.67 -10.67 13.26
CA VAL A 27 -5.53 -10.00 14.26
C VAL A 27 -6.98 -10.31 13.99
N TRP A 28 -7.42 -10.33 12.73
CA TRP A 28 -8.84 -10.48 12.43
C TRP A 28 -9.45 -11.81 12.91
N PRO A 29 -8.86 -12.99 12.64
CA PRO A 29 -9.37 -14.24 13.19
C PRO A 29 -9.18 -14.35 14.70
N MET A 30 -8.03 -13.94 15.24
CA MET A 30 -7.78 -14.02 16.70
C MET A 30 -8.65 -13.06 17.52
N ALA A 31 -9.01 -11.89 16.99
CA ALA A 31 -9.88 -10.93 17.68
C ALA A 31 -11.32 -11.43 17.82
N ARG A 32 -11.72 -12.42 17.03
CA ARG A 32 -13.03 -13.09 17.14
C ARG A 32 -13.07 -14.18 18.21
N THR A 33 -11.92 -14.74 18.60
CA THR A 33 -11.83 -15.88 19.54
C THR A 33 -11.48 -15.46 20.97
N VAL A 34 -11.17 -14.19 21.21
CA VAL A 34 -10.76 -13.69 22.53
C VAL A 34 -11.94 -13.03 23.24
N ASP A 35 -12.34 -13.61 24.37
CA ASP A 35 -13.45 -13.12 25.19
C ASP A 35 -13.04 -12.00 26.16
N THR A 36 -11.73 -11.85 26.44
CA THR A 36 -11.23 -10.84 27.38
C THR A 36 -11.12 -9.46 26.72
N LEU A 37 -11.89 -8.51 27.24
CA LEU A 37 -11.98 -7.13 26.75
C LEU A 37 -10.61 -6.41 26.56
N PRO A 38 -9.65 -6.45 27.52
CA PRO A 38 -8.37 -5.74 27.34
C PRO A 38 -7.50 -6.35 26.23
N LEU A 39 -7.50 -7.68 26.09
CA LEU A 39 -6.72 -8.36 25.06
C LEU A 39 -7.33 -8.14 23.67
N LYS A 40 -8.66 -8.14 23.58
CA LYS A 40 -9.39 -7.79 22.35
C LYS A 40 -9.07 -6.37 21.89
N LEU A 41 -9.01 -5.41 22.81
CA LEU A 41 -8.70 -4.00 22.52
C LEU A 41 -7.25 -3.82 22.06
N LEU A 42 -6.29 -4.50 22.70
CA LEU A 42 -4.89 -4.50 22.28
C LEU A 42 -4.74 -5.08 20.87
N LEU A 43 -5.44 -6.17 20.59
CA LEU A 43 -5.34 -6.89 19.32
C LEU A 43 -5.96 -6.07 18.18
N THR A 44 -7.11 -5.42 18.39
CA THR A 44 -7.76 -4.57 17.38
C THR A 44 -6.98 -3.29 17.08
N LEU A 45 -6.22 -2.76 18.04
CA LEU A 45 -5.35 -1.59 17.85
C LEU A 45 -3.96 -1.92 17.29
N ALA A 46 -3.53 -3.19 17.35
CA ALA A 46 -2.23 -3.63 16.83
C ALA A 46 -1.92 -3.13 15.39
N PRO A 47 -2.84 -3.17 14.40
CA PRO A 47 -2.56 -2.67 13.05
C PRO A 47 -2.43 -1.14 12.95
N VAL A 48 -2.87 -0.38 13.95
CA VAL A 48 -2.75 1.09 13.98
C VAL A 48 -1.30 1.52 14.17
N VAL A 49 -0.53 0.78 14.97
CA VAL A 49 0.89 1.09 15.25
C VAL A 49 1.75 1.12 13.98
N PRO A 50 1.79 0.08 13.12
CA PRO A 50 2.56 0.12 11.89
C PRO A 50 2.03 1.19 10.92
N MET A 51 0.72 1.45 10.91
CA MET A 51 0.14 2.53 10.10
C MET A 51 0.66 3.91 10.52
N LEU A 52 0.66 4.23 11.82
CA LEU A 52 1.21 5.50 12.34
C LEU A 52 2.71 5.62 12.03
N TYR A 53 3.45 4.51 12.11
CA TYR A 53 4.86 4.47 11.74
C TYR A 53 5.08 4.81 10.25
N VAL A 54 4.25 4.27 9.35
CA VAL A 54 4.28 4.62 7.91
C VAL A 54 4.00 6.10 7.69
N ILE A 55 2.99 6.65 8.36
CA ILE A 55 2.65 8.08 8.27
C ILE A 55 3.85 8.93 8.73
N GLY A 56 4.49 8.55 9.85
CA GLY A 56 5.68 9.22 10.35
C GLY A 56 6.86 9.15 9.37
N LEU A 57 7.08 8.01 8.72
CA LEU A 57 8.07 7.85 7.65
C LEU A 57 7.77 8.77 6.46
N MET A 58 6.52 8.79 6.01
CA MET A 58 6.10 9.67 4.90
C MET A 58 6.29 11.14 5.26
N ALA A 59 5.91 11.55 6.47
CA ALA A 59 6.09 12.92 6.94
C ALA A 59 7.56 13.33 6.97
N ARG A 60 8.45 12.47 7.49
CA ARG A 60 9.90 12.70 7.45
C ARG A 60 10.40 12.83 6.01
N ARG A 61 9.96 11.94 5.11
CA ARG A 61 10.35 11.99 3.70
C ARG A 61 9.91 13.28 3.02
N ILE A 62 8.67 13.73 3.25
CA ILE A 62 8.13 14.98 2.69
C ILE A 62 8.91 16.18 3.21
N ARG A 63 9.35 16.17 4.47
CA ARG A 63 10.16 17.24 5.06
C ARG A 63 11.58 17.33 4.49
N ASP A 64 12.16 16.18 4.13
CA ASP A 64 13.51 16.10 3.58
C ASP A 64 13.55 16.24 2.04
N SER A 65 12.38 16.41 1.42
CA SER A 65 12.21 16.56 -0.02
C SER A 65 12.37 18.02 -0.47
N ASP A 66 12.73 18.19 -1.74
CA ASP A 66 12.79 19.50 -2.38
C ASP A 66 11.39 20.13 -2.52
N GLU A 67 11.31 21.45 -2.71
CA GLU A 67 10.07 22.22 -2.71
C GLU A 67 9.06 21.72 -3.76
N LEU A 68 9.55 21.37 -4.95
CA LEU A 68 8.70 20.80 -6.00
C LEU A 68 8.14 19.43 -5.58
N GLU A 69 8.97 18.54 -5.04
CA GLU A 69 8.52 17.22 -4.58
C GLU A 69 7.52 17.39 -3.42
N GLN A 70 7.78 18.31 -2.48
CA GLN A 70 6.90 18.64 -1.36
C GLN A 70 5.54 19.17 -1.83
N ARG A 71 5.53 20.05 -2.84
CA ARG A 71 4.29 20.55 -3.47
C ARG A 71 3.51 19.42 -4.13
N THR A 72 4.16 18.49 -4.83
CA THR A 72 3.46 17.33 -5.41
C THR A 72 2.84 16.44 -4.34
N HIS A 73 3.53 16.24 -3.20
CA HIS A 73 2.99 15.49 -2.06
C HIS A 73 1.77 16.18 -1.46
N LEU A 74 1.82 17.50 -1.27
CA LEU A 74 0.69 18.27 -0.74
C LEU A 74 -0.53 18.22 -1.65
N VAL A 75 -0.35 18.39 -2.97
CA VAL A 75 -1.47 18.28 -3.93
C VAL A 75 -2.04 16.86 -3.90
N ALA A 76 -1.19 15.83 -3.91
CA ALA A 76 -1.64 14.45 -3.88
C ALA A 76 -2.40 14.09 -2.60
N LEU A 77 -1.92 14.53 -1.43
CA LEU A 77 -2.59 14.34 -0.15
C LEU A 77 -3.89 15.15 -0.06
N GLY A 78 -3.91 16.39 -0.57
CA GLY A 78 -5.11 17.21 -0.62
C GLY A 78 -6.23 16.56 -1.43
N VAL A 79 -5.93 16.13 -2.67
CA VAL A 79 -6.90 15.43 -3.52
C VAL A 79 -7.36 14.14 -2.88
N ALA A 80 -6.44 13.33 -2.34
CA ALA A 80 -6.80 12.09 -1.65
C ALA A 80 -7.74 12.33 -0.46
N THR A 81 -7.47 13.36 0.33
CA THR A 81 -8.27 13.73 1.51
C THR A 81 -9.66 14.19 1.10
N VAL A 82 -9.77 15.05 0.08
CA VAL A 82 -11.06 15.55 -0.41
C VAL A 82 -11.90 14.41 -1.00
N VAL A 83 -11.31 13.56 -1.84
CA VAL A 83 -12.02 12.43 -2.46
C VAL A 83 -12.51 11.44 -1.41
N VAL A 84 -11.63 10.99 -0.52
CA VAL A 84 -12.00 10.00 0.51
C VAL A 84 -12.96 10.60 1.54
N GLY A 85 -12.76 11.86 1.92
CA GLY A 85 -13.66 12.58 2.82
C GLY A 85 -15.06 12.75 2.25
N ALA A 86 -15.18 13.16 0.98
CA ALA A 86 -16.46 13.27 0.29
C ALA A 86 -17.16 11.90 0.17
N LEU A 87 -16.44 10.85 -0.23
CA LEU A 87 -17.00 9.50 -0.29
C LEU A 87 -17.44 8.98 1.08
N SER A 88 -16.69 9.28 2.13
CA SER A 88 -17.05 8.90 3.51
C SER A 88 -18.30 9.64 3.98
N LEU A 89 -18.44 10.92 3.63
CA LEU A 89 -19.61 11.72 3.97
C LEU A 89 -20.86 11.24 3.22
N VAL A 90 -20.74 10.94 1.92
CA VAL A 90 -21.80 10.31 1.13
C VAL A 90 -22.19 8.97 1.74
N GLY A 91 -21.21 8.10 2.03
CA GLY A 91 -21.44 6.82 2.69
C GLY A 91 -22.13 6.97 4.04
N GLY A 92 -21.73 7.96 4.85
CA GLY A 92 -22.35 8.28 6.13
C GLY A 92 -23.82 8.68 6.00
N PHE A 93 -24.16 9.53 5.02
CA PHE A 93 -25.56 9.89 4.76
C PHE A 93 -26.38 8.70 4.27
N LEU A 94 -25.84 7.89 3.35
CA LEU A 94 -26.50 6.67 2.86
C LEU A 94 -26.76 5.66 3.99
N ALA A 95 -25.80 5.50 4.91
CA ALA A 95 -25.96 4.67 6.10
C ALA A 95 -27.03 5.25 7.05
N SER A 96 -27.00 6.56 7.31
CA SER A 96 -27.96 7.21 8.20
C SER A 96 -29.39 7.14 7.69
N ALA A 97 -29.57 7.21 6.36
CA ALA A 97 -30.86 7.10 5.70
C ALA A 97 -31.33 5.64 5.54
N GLN A 98 -30.55 4.66 6.03
CA GLN A 98 -30.81 3.22 5.89
C GLN A 98 -31.00 2.77 4.43
N VAL A 99 -30.44 3.53 3.47
CA VAL A 99 -30.52 3.21 2.03
C VAL A 99 -29.58 2.05 1.69
N VAL A 100 -28.43 2.00 2.36
CA VAL A 100 -27.44 0.93 2.21
C VAL A 100 -27.00 0.46 3.60
N PRO A 101 -27.10 -0.84 3.92
CA PRO A 101 -26.56 -1.39 5.16
C PRO A 101 -25.03 -1.39 5.08
N LEU A 102 -24.40 -0.35 5.63
CA LEU A 102 -22.96 -0.22 5.71
C LEU A 102 -22.48 -0.70 7.08
N ASP A 103 -21.73 -1.80 7.09
CA ASP A 103 -21.08 -2.33 8.29
C ASP A 103 -19.77 -1.58 8.60
N GLY A 104 -19.33 -1.62 9.87
CA GLY A 104 -18.08 -0.99 10.33
C GLY A 104 -16.83 -1.50 9.61
N SER A 105 -16.92 -2.65 8.95
CA SER A 105 -15.89 -3.20 8.05
C SER A 105 -15.50 -2.24 6.92
N ILE A 106 -16.37 -1.29 6.51
CA ILE A 106 -16.07 -0.29 5.48
C ILE A 106 -14.93 0.66 5.89
N LEU A 107 -14.75 0.93 7.20
CA LEU A 107 -13.71 1.83 7.70
C LEU A 107 -12.29 1.29 7.44
N ILE A 108 -12.15 -0.04 7.33
CA ILE A 108 -10.86 -0.69 7.03
C ILE A 108 -10.35 -0.27 5.64
N TRP A 109 -11.26 0.05 4.72
CA TRP A 109 -10.94 0.43 3.34
C TRP A 109 -10.58 1.90 3.15
N VAL A 110 -10.83 2.75 4.15
CA VAL A 110 -10.55 4.19 4.10
C VAL A 110 -9.06 4.44 3.84
N PHE A 111 -8.18 3.77 4.59
CA PHE A 111 -6.74 3.95 4.44
C PHE A 111 -6.21 3.43 3.09
N PRO A 112 -6.54 2.20 2.63
CA PRO A 112 -6.20 1.74 1.28
C PRO A 112 -6.67 2.68 0.17
N LEU A 113 -7.92 3.16 0.24
CA LEU A 113 -8.48 4.08 -0.75
C LEU A 113 -7.73 5.42 -0.74
N MET A 114 -7.40 5.95 0.44
CA MET A 114 -6.62 7.17 0.58
C MET A 114 -5.23 7.03 -0.03
N MET A 115 -4.54 5.92 0.23
CA MET A 115 -3.23 5.62 -0.36
C MET A 115 -3.31 5.47 -1.89
N PHE A 116 -4.38 4.85 -2.39
CA PHE A 116 -4.63 4.72 -3.83
C PHE A 116 -4.84 6.07 -4.51
N CYS A 117 -5.74 6.91 -3.98
CA CYS A 117 -5.99 8.26 -4.49
C CYS A 117 -4.73 9.13 -4.43
N TYR A 118 -3.97 9.03 -3.34
CA TYR A 118 -2.69 9.73 -3.19
C TYR A 118 -1.67 9.27 -4.25
N GLY A 119 -1.48 7.96 -4.44
CA GLY A 119 -0.55 7.42 -5.43
C GLY A 119 -0.93 7.79 -6.86
N ALA A 120 -2.21 7.67 -7.21
CA ALA A 120 -2.75 8.03 -8.52
C ALA A 120 -2.57 9.53 -8.81
N THR A 121 -2.92 10.40 -7.86
CA THR A 121 -2.75 11.84 -8.01
C THR A 121 -1.28 12.22 -8.14
N ARG A 122 -0.41 11.65 -7.28
CA ARG A 122 1.03 11.92 -7.35
C ARG A 122 1.62 11.53 -8.70
N TRP A 123 1.24 10.37 -9.23
CA TRP A 123 1.69 9.90 -10.54
C TRP A 123 1.20 10.81 -11.68
N TRP A 124 -0.06 11.23 -11.64
CA TRP A 124 -0.63 12.14 -12.63
C TRP A 124 0.06 13.51 -12.61
N VAL A 125 0.26 14.08 -11.42
CA VAL A 125 0.96 15.36 -11.23
C VAL A 125 2.43 15.25 -11.67
N ALA A 126 3.13 14.17 -11.30
CA ALA A 126 4.52 13.95 -11.71
C ALA A 126 4.68 13.88 -13.24
N ARG A 127 3.75 13.19 -13.93
CA ARG A 127 3.74 13.15 -15.40
C ARG A 127 3.55 14.52 -16.04
N ARG A 128 2.72 15.38 -15.45
CA ARG A 128 2.48 16.74 -15.95
C ARG A 128 3.72 17.63 -15.89
N TYR A 129 4.61 17.39 -14.94
CA TYR A 129 5.89 18.09 -14.83
C TYR A 129 7.03 17.47 -15.66
N GLY A 130 6.74 16.51 -16.53
CA GLY A 130 7.77 15.84 -17.35
C GLY A 130 8.69 14.92 -16.56
N ALA A 131 8.43 14.72 -15.26
CA ALA A 131 9.16 13.78 -14.44
C ALA A 131 8.74 12.35 -14.84
N THR A 132 9.51 11.74 -15.74
CA THR A 132 9.46 10.29 -15.90
C THR A 132 9.84 9.67 -14.56
N LEU A 133 8.91 8.92 -13.95
CA LEU A 133 9.14 8.08 -12.76
C LEU A 133 10.35 7.11 -12.92
N SER A 134 10.91 7.04 -14.14
CA SER A 134 12.05 6.24 -14.56
C SER A 134 13.43 6.79 -14.13
N CYS A 135 13.57 8.08 -13.79
CA CYS A 135 14.88 8.65 -13.43
C CYS A 135 15.22 8.53 -11.93
N ASN A 136 14.62 7.56 -11.22
CA ASN A 136 14.99 7.22 -9.84
C ASN A 136 15.37 5.73 -9.70
N ASP A 137 15.79 5.10 -10.82
CA ASP A 137 16.40 3.75 -10.86
C ASP A 137 17.87 3.77 -10.41
N GLU A 138 18.33 4.88 -9.85
CA GLU A 138 19.65 5.00 -9.22
C GLU A 138 19.56 4.37 -7.83
N SER A 139 19.78 3.06 -7.79
CA SER A 139 20.21 2.30 -6.63
C SER A 139 19.09 1.74 -5.70
N GLY A 140 18.02 1.14 -6.20
CA GLY A 140 17.07 0.40 -5.34
C GLY A 140 16.70 -0.96 -5.92
N VAL A 141 16.50 -1.98 -5.08
CA VAL A 141 15.97 -3.32 -5.43
C VAL A 141 14.92 -3.17 -6.53
N PRO A 142 14.99 -3.88 -7.67
CA PRO A 142 14.12 -3.59 -8.81
C PRO A 142 12.64 -3.79 -8.46
N THR A 143 11.76 -2.93 -8.99
CA THR A 143 10.32 -2.88 -8.64
C THR A 143 9.61 -4.23 -8.78
N TYR A 144 9.99 -5.05 -9.77
CA TYR A 144 9.46 -6.41 -9.92
C TYR A 144 9.80 -7.32 -8.74
N LEU A 145 11.03 -7.21 -8.20
CA LEU A 145 11.49 -8.02 -7.06
C LEU A 145 10.79 -7.61 -5.76
N ARG A 146 10.31 -6.37 -5.67
CA ARG A 146 9.50 -5.89 -4.53
C ARG A 146 8.08 -6.45 -4.55
N PHE A 147 7.42 -6.42 -5.71
CA PHE A 147 6.12 -7.07 -5.86
C PHE A 147 6.23 -8.58 -5.64
N LEU A 148 7.34 -9.19 -6.05
CA LEU A 148 7.64 -10.60 -5.81
C LEU A 148 7.84 -10.89 -4.31
N LEU A 149 8.60 -10.06 -3.58
CA LEU A 149 8.74 -10.18 -2.12
C LEU A 149 7.40 -10.02 -1.40
N MET A 150 6.57 -9.06 -1.80
CA MET A 150 5.22 -8.88 -1.24
C MET A 150 4.34 -10.11 -1.52
N ALA A 151 4.41 -10.67 -2.73
CA ALA A 151 3.70 -11.89 -3.09
C ALA A 151 4.18 -13.10 -2.26
N ILE A 152 5.50 -13.24 -2.04
CA ILE A 152 6.07 -14.29 -1.18
C ILE A 152 5.61 -14.12 0.27
N VAL A 153 5.64 -12.90 0.80
CA VAL A 153 5.17 -12.61 2.17
C VAL A 153 3.68 -12.92 2.32
N LEU A 154 2.85 -12.50 1.36
CA LEU A 154 1.42 -12.82 1.33
C LEU A 154 1.17 -14.32 1.24
N ALA A 155 1.93 -15.04 0.40
CA ALA A 155 1.85 -16.49 0.28
C ALA A 155 2.31 -17.22 1.56
N ALA A 156 3.38 -16.76 2.20
CA ALA A 156 3.87 -17.33 3.46
C ALA A 156 2.87 -17.12 4.61
N ILE A 157 2.23 -15.94 4.67
CA ILE A 157 1.17 -15.67 5.65
C ILE A 157 -0.07 -16.53 5.36
N ALA A 158 -0.46 -16.67 4.08
CA ALA A 158 -1.58 -17.54 3.70
C ALA A 158 -1.34 -19.00 4.10
N VAL A 159 -0.13 -19.53 3.86
CA VAL A 159 0.26 -20.90 4.26
C VAL A 159 0.32 -21.05 5.78
N GLY A 160 0.92 -20.08 6.49
CA GLY A 160 1.05 -20.13 7.95
C GLY A 160 -0.27 -20.02 8.71
N CYS A 161 -1.25 -19.31 8.14
CA CYS A 161 -2.56 -19.10 8.75
C CYS A 161 -3.68 -19.93 8.12
N TRP A 162 -3.34 -20.90 7.26
CA TRP A 162 -4.29 -21.68 6.44
C TRP A 162 -5.42 -22.33 7.25
N ARG A 163 -5.14 -22.70 8.51
CA ARG A 163 -6.11 -23.32 9.42
C ARG A 163 -7.06 -22.34 10.12
N SER A 164 -6.71 -21.05 10.22
CA SER A 164 -7.47 -20.05 10.99
C SER A 164 -8.23 -19.05 10.13
N LEU A 165 -8.02 -19.07 8.80
CA LEU A 165 -8.67 -18.17 7.86
C LEU A 165 -10.06 -18.70 7.46
N ASP A 166 -11.09 -17.85 7.45
CA ASP A 166 -12.39 -18.13 6.82
C ASP A 166 -12.25 -18.32 5.30
N ASP A 167 -13.16 -19.08 4.67
CA ASP A 167 -13.07 -19.44 3.24
C ASP A 167 -13.04 -18.21 2.29
N ALA A 168 -13.75 -17.13 2.65
CA ALA A 168 -13.71 -15.87 1.92
C ALA A 168 -12.33 -15.18 1.99
N SER A 169 -11.69 -15.22 3.16
CA SER A 169 -10.36 -14.66 3.41
C SER A 169 -9.28 -15.44 2.66
N ARG A 170 -9.44 -16.79 2.57
CA ARG A 170 -8.56 -17.68 1.79
C ARG A 170 -8.61 -17.31 0.30
N GLY A 171 -9.81 -17.11 -0.25
CA GLY A 171 -9.99 -16.72 -1.65
C GLY A 171 -9.35 -15.37 -1.98
N LEU A 172 -9.54 -14.37 -1.13
CA LEU A 172 -8.95 -13.03 -1.33
C LEU A 172 -7.42 -13.05 -1.27
N LEU A 173 -6.83 -13.83 -0.35
CA LEU A 173 -5.38 -13.96 -0.21
C LEU A 173 -4.71 -14.65 -1.40
N CYS A 174 -5.31 -15.74 -1.88
CA CYS A 174 -4.84 -16.43 -3.08
C CYS A 174 -4.96 -15.52 -4.30
N GLY A 175 -6.04 -14.74 -4.40
CA GLY A 175 -6.23 -13.74 -5.47
C GLY A 175 -5.19 -12.62 -5.44
N MET A 176 -4.94 -12.02 -4.27
CA MET A 176 -3.97 -10.93 -4.13
C MET A 176 -2.52 -11.42 -4.37
N SER A 177 -2.13 -12.57 -3.81
CA SER A 177 -0.79 -13.14 -4.03
C SER A 177 -0.56 -13.51 -5.50
N GLY A 178 -1.55 -14.12 -6.17
CA GLY A 178 -1.51 -14.39 -7.61
C GLY A 178 -1.41 -13.10 -8.44
N GLY A 179 -2.22 -12.09 -8.12
CA GLY A 179 -2.20 -10.79 -8.81
C GLY A 179 -0.85 -10.07 -8.69
N PHE A 180 -0.25 -10.03 -7.49
CA PHE A 180 1.08 -9.47 -7.30
C PHE A 180 2.18 -10.27 -8.00
N ALA A 181 2.08 -11.60 -8.03
CA ALA A 181 3.03 -12.45 -8.76
C ALA A 181 2.95 -12.23 -10.29
N VAL A 182 1.74 -12.13 -10.84
CA VAL A 182 1.52 -11.83 -12.27
C VAL A 182 2.03 -10.43 -12.62
N LEU A 183 1.75 -9.42 -11.80
CA LEU A 183 2.25 -8.06 -12.00
C LEU A 183 3.77 -8.00 -11.94
N ALA A 184 4.39 -8.71 -10.98
CA ALA A 184 5.84 -8.85 -10.89
C ALA A 184 6.44 -9.51 -12.15
N MET A 185 5.80 -10.57 -12.64
CA MET A 185 6.21 -11.30 -13.85
C MET A 185 6.09 -10.42 -15.10
N MET A 186 4.97 -9.70 -15.27
CA MET A 186 4.74 -8.78 -16.39
C MET A 186 5.76 -7.63 -16.41
N LEU A 187 6.05 -7.01 -15.26
CA LEU A 187 7.06 -5.95 -15.15
C LEU A 187 8.49 -6.47 -15.38
N GLY A 188 8.76 -7.73 -14.99
CA GLY A 188 10.03 -8.40 -15.28
C GLY A 188 10.20 -8.70 -16.78
N ILE A 189 9.14 -9.16 -17.45
CA ILE A 189 9.14 -9.47 -18.88
C ILE A 189 9.22 -8.19 -19.72
N SER A 190 8.49 -7.14 -19.38
CA SER A 190 8.52 -5.87 -20.12
C SER A 190 9.91 -5.22 -20.05
N ARG A 191 10.59 -5.31 -18.90
CA ARG A 191 11.97 -4.82 -18.74
C ARG A 191 12.97 -5.66 -19.53
N ARG A 192 12.80 -6.98 -19.58
CA ARG A 192 13.62 -7.87 -20.43
C ARG A 192 13.41 -7.57 -21.91
N ARG A 193 12.17 -7.26 -22.33
CA ARG A 193 11.87 -6.83 -23.71
C ARG A 193 12.52 -5.48 -24.05
N ALA A 194 12.46 -4.51 -23.14
CA ALA A 194 13.14 -3.22 -23.31
C ALA A 194 14.67 -3.34 -23.38
N ARG A 195 15.27 -4.26 -22.61
CA ARG A 195 16.73 -4.57 -22.69
C ARG A 195 17.12 -5.41 -23.90
N ARG A 196 16.16 -6.08 -24.55
CA ARG A 196 16.38 -6.92 -25.73
C ARG A 196 16.19 -6.18 -27.05
N GLN A 197 15.77 -4.91 -27.05
CA GLN A 197 15.92 -4.06 -28.23
C GLN A 197 17.42 -3.79 -28.40
N PRO A 198 18.10 -4.43 -29.37
CA PRO A 198 19.48 -4.12 -29.67
C PRO A 198 19.49 -2.71 -30.28
N ALA A 199 20.51 -1.92 -29.94
CA ALA A 199 20.85 -0.78 -30.78
C ALA A 199 21.11 -1.28 -32.20
N GLY A 200 20.24 -0.90 -33.13
CA GLY A 200 20.29 -1.21 -34.56
C GLY A 200 18.92 -0.87 -35.12
N GLU A 201 18.72 0.22 -35.85
CA GLU A 201 19.50 0.61 -37.01
C GLU A 201 19.90 2.09 -36.98
N GLY A 202 21.13 2.37 -37.40
CA GLY A 202 21.54 3.71 -37.78
C GLY A 202 21.12 4.01 -39.22
N GLN A 203 20.64 5.23 -39.43
CA GLN A 203 20.96 6.11 -40.55
C GLN A 203 20.57 7.54 -40.16
#